data_AF-A0A7C2WF83-F1
#
_entry.id   AF-A0A7C2WF83-F1
#
_cell.length_a   1.000
_cell.length_b   1.000
_cell.length_c   1.000
_cell.angle_alpha   90.00
_cell.angle_beta   90.00
_cell.angle_gamma   90.00
#
_symmetry.space_group_name_H-M   'P 1'
#
loop_
_entity.id
_entity.type
_entity.pdbx_description
1 polymer ?
#
loop_
_entity_poly.entity_id
_entity_poly.type
_entity_poly.pdbx_seq_one_letter_code
_entity_poly.pdbx_strand_id
1 'polypeptide(L)'
;MAVEHPKASVKSGILHSLQVYPGFRVLFFTTVATNASFWMWQLVIGWLALVLTDSPFFVGLVGFLGGIPMLLVSLPAGVVIDQVDRRLVLLLAQVSVTLVVA
;
A
#
# COMPACT_ATOMS: atom_id res chain seq x y z
N MET A 1 0.01 -5.42 41.64
CA MET A 1 -1.03 -4.43 41.33
C MET A 1 -1.57 -4.73 39.95
N ALA A 2 -2.73 -5.38 39.87
CA ALA A 2 -3.39 -5.67 38.60
C ALA A 2 -3.95 -4.35 38.05
N VAL A 3 -3.46 -3.94 36.88
CA VAL A 3 -4.03 -2.81 36.14
C VAL A 3 -5.34 -3.31 35.53
N GLU A 4 -6.46 -3.04 36.20
CA GLU A 4 -7.77 -3.29 35.63
C GLU A 4 -7.97 -2.37 34.42
N HIS A 5 -7.90 -2.95 33.22
CA HIS A 5 -8.28 -2.27 32.00
C HIS A 5 -9.81 -2.07 31.99
N PRO A 6 -10.32 -0.84 31.91
CA PRO A 6 -11.76 -0.60 31.88
C PRO A 6 -12.37 -1.30 30.66
N LYS A 7 -13.32 -2.20 30.90
CA LYS A 7 -14.15 -2.82 29.85
C LYS A 7 -15.10 -1.74 29.31
N ALA A 8 -14.61 -0.94 28.37
CA ALA A 8 -15.47 -0.08 27.57
C ALA A 8 -16.49 -0.97 26.85
N SER A 9 -17.77 -0.70 27.07
CA SER A 9 -18.88 -1.25 26.31
C SER A 9 -18.78 -0.74 24.88
N VAL A 10 -17.96 -1.41 24.07
CA VAL A 10 -17.77 -1.05 22.67
C VAL A 10 -18.95 -1.60 21.89
N LYS A 11 -19.86 -0.71 21.47
CA LYS A 11 -20.74 -0.99 20.33
C LYS A 11 -19.83 -1.20 19.11
N SER A 12 -19.48 -2.44 18.84
CA SER A 12 -18.51 -2.83 17.82
C SER A 12 -19.13 -2.71 16.42
N GLY A 13 -19.10 -1.50 15.87
CA GLY A 13 -19.23 -1.30 14.43
C GLY A 13 -17.86 -1.40 13.76
N ILE A 14 -17.82 -1.85 12.50
CA ILE A 14 -16.57 -1.97 11.69
C ILE A 14 -15.79 -0.64 11.65
N LEU A 15 -16.48 0.50 11.80
CA LEU A 15 -15.90 1.85 11.76
C LEU A 15 -15.50 2.40 13.14
N HIS A 16 -15.66 1.63 14.22
CA HIS A 16 -15.36 2.11 15.57
C HIS A 16 -13.88 2.49 15.75
N SER A 17 -12.96 1.75 15.12
CA SER A 17 -11.52 2.07 15.12
C SER A 17 -11.20 3.41 14.45
N LEU A 18 -11.97 3.80 13.42
CA LEU A 18 -11.86 5.11 12.78
C LEU A 18 -12.34 6.25 13.67
N GLN A 19 -13.25 6.01 14.61
CA GLN A 19 -13.75 7.11 15.46
C GLN A 19 -12.87 7.31 16.69
N VAL A 20 -12.34 6.22 17.26
CA VAL A 20 -11.63 6.23 18.54
C VAL A 20 -10.16 6.60 18.42
N TYR A 21 -9.47 6.18 17.35
CA TYR A 21 -8.03 6.34 17.24
C TYR A 21 -7.64 7.37 16.16
N PRO A 22 -7.18 8.58 16.54
CA PRO A 22 -6.83 9.63 15.57
C PRO A 22 -5.67 9.24 14.65
N GLY A 23 -4.67 8.50 15.14
CA GLY A 23 -3.58 7.98 14.31
C GLY A 23 -4.06 6.99 13.24
N PHE A 24 -5.05 6.15 13.58
CA PHE A 24 -5.64 5.20 12.64
C PHE A 24 -6.46 5.91 11.55
N ARG A 25 -7.14 7.01 11.87
CA ARG A 25 -7.87 7.83 10.88
C ARG A 25 -6.94 8.35 9.80
N VAL A 26 -5.84 8.97 10.20
CA VAL A 26 -4.85 9.52 9.26
C VAL A 26 -4.31 8.40 8.38
N LEU A 27 -3.85 7.31 9.00
CA LEU A 27 -3.36 6.14 8.26
C LEU A 27 -4.39 5.62 7.25
N PHE A 28 -5.66 5.49 7.66
CA PHE A 28 -6.72 4.99 6.80
C PHE A 28 -6.95 5.88 5.58
N PHE A 29 -7.18 7.19 5.79
CA PHE A 29 -7.44 8.11 4.68
C PHE A 29 -6.24 8.26 3.75
N THR A 30 -5.02 8.33 4.31
CA THR A 30 -3.80 8.34 3.49
C THR A 30 -3.69 7.06 2.68
N THR A 31 -3.91 5.89 3.28
CA THR A 31 -3.82 4.60 2.58
C THR A 31 -4.85 4.50 1.45
N VAL A 32 -6.10 4.92 1.68
CA VAL A 32 -7.15 4.94 0.66
C VAL A 32 -6.76 5.86 -0.51
N ALA A 33 -6.32 7.08 -0.20
CA ALA A 33 -5.89 8.04 -1.22
C ALA A 33 -4.71 7.50 -2.04
N THR A 34 -3.67 7.00 -1.39
CA THR A 34 -2.49 6.43 -2.06
C THR A 34 -2.85 5.24 -2.95
N ASN A 35 -3.72 4.34 -2.47
CA ASN A 35 -4.17 3.21 -3.29
C ASN A 35 -4.95 3.69 -4.52
N ALA A 36 -5.86 4.65 -4.37
CA ALA A 36 -6.62 5.20 -5.49
C ALA A 36 -5.68 5.84 -6.54
N SER A 37 -4.70 6.63 -6.09
CA SER A 37 -3.68 7.22 -6.98
C SER A 37 -2.88 6.16 -7.72
N PHE A 38 -2.45 5.11 -7.02
CA PHE A 38 -1.69 4.02 -7.61
C PHE A 38 -2.48 3.27 -8.69
N TRP A 39 -3.75 2.95 -8.43
CA TRP A 39 -4.61 2.29 -9.42
C TRP A 39 -4.86 3.18 -10.64
N MET A 40 -5.06 4.48 -10.44
CA MET A 40 -5.20 5.41 -11.58
C MET A 40 -3.92 5.51 -12.40
N TRP A 41 -2.76 5.55 -11.75
CA TRP A 41 -1.47 5.57 -12.45
C TRP A 41 -1.27 4.32 -13.33
N GLN A 42 -1.63 3.13 -12.84
CA GLN A 42 -1.60 1.89 -13.61
C GLN A 42 -2.50 1.96 -14.86
N LEU A 43 -3.72 2.50 -14.72
CA LEU A 43 -4.62 2.69 -15.85
C LEU A 43 -4.06 3.68 -16.89
N VAL A 44 -3.50 4.81 -16.42
CA VAL A 44 -2.93 5.85 -17.28
C VAL A 44 -1.75 5.31 -18.10
N ILE A 45 -0.86 4.52 -17.50
CA ILE A 45 0.27 3.93 -18.22
C ILE A 45 -0.21 3.00 -19.34
N GLY A 46 -1.18 2.13 -19.05
CA GLY A 46 -1.73 1.24 -20.07
C GLY A 46 -2.38 2.01 -21.21
N TRP A 47 -3.15 3.05 -20.88
CA TRP A 47 -3.77 3.93 -21.88
C TRP A 47 -2.73 4.68 -22.71
N LEU A 48 -1.66 5.18 -22.09
CA LEU A 48 -0.58 5.87 -22.78
C LEU A 48 0.15 4.94 -23.76
N ALA A 49 0.41 3.70 -23.36
CA ALA A 49 0.99 2.70 -24.25
C ALA A 49 0.10 2.47 -25.48
N LEU A 50 -1.22 2.41 -25.29
CA LEU A 50 -2.18 2.30 -26.41
C LEU A 50 -2.10 3.51 -27.34
N VAL A 51 -2.12 4.73 -26.81
CA VAL A 51 -2.06 5.96 -27.62
C VAL A 51 -0.76 6.05 -28.43
N LEU A 52 0.36 5.59 -27.87
CA LEU A 52 1.68 5.66 -28.52
C LEU A 52 1.92 4.54 -29.54
N THR A 53 1.33 3.36 -29.36
CA THR A 53 1.62 2.16 -30.17
C THR A 53 0.45 1.70 -31.03
N ASP A 54 -0.75 2.22 -30.77
CA ASP A 54 -2.03 1.78 -31.35
C ASP A 54 -2.27 0.26 -31.27
N SER A 55 -1.66 -0.39 -30.27
CA SER A 55 -1.63 -1.85 -30.16
C SER A 55 -2.01 -2.34 -28.76
N PRO A 56 -3.11 -3.11 -28.62
CA PRO A 56 -3.48 -3.74 -27.35
C PRO A 56 -2.43 -4.72 -26.79
N PHE A 57 -1.59 -5.29 -27.66
CA PHE A 57 -0.50 -6.19 -27.24
C PHE A 57 0.53 -5.44 -26.38
N PHE A 58 0.91 -4.23 -26.78
CA PHE A 58 1.86 -3.41 -26.02
C PHE A 58 1.32 -2.99 -24.67
N VAL A 59 0.01 -2.76 -24.55
CA VAL A 59 -0.66 -2.49 -23.26
C VAL A 59 -0.44 -3.68 -22.29
N GLY A 60 -0.69 -4.90 -22.77
CA GLY A 60 -0.47 -6.11 -21.97
C GLY A 60 1.00 -6.33 -21.62
N LEU A 61 1.91 -6.07 -22.57
CA LEU A 61 3.36 -6.21 -22.36
C LEU A 61 3.88 -5.22 -21.30
N VAL A 62 3.47 -3.95 -21.36
CA VAL A 62 3.86 -2.93 -20.38
C VAL A 62 3.37 -3.32 -18.98
N GLY A 63 2.11 -3.75 -18.85
CA GLY A 63 1.58 -4.23 -17.58
C GLY A 63 2.34 -5.44 -17.04
N PHE A 64 2.67 -6.41 -17.90
CA PHE A 64 3.46 -7.59 -17.55
C PHE A 64 4.86 -7.22 -17.04
N LEU A 65 5.58 -6.37 -17.78
CA LEU A 65 6.92 -5.92 -17.40
C LEU A 65 6.91 -5.12 -16.09
N GLY A 66 5.85 -4.34 -15.85
CA GLY A 66 5.66 -3.62 -14.59
C GLY A 66 5.54 -4.53 -13.35
N GLY A 67 5.11 -5.78 -13.52
CA GLY A 67 5.00 -6.76 -12.44
C GLY A 67 6.31 -7.47 -12.08
N ILE A 68 7.30 -7.47 -12.98
CA ILE A 68 8.57 -8.21 -12.78
C ILE A 68 9.33 -7.74 -11.53
N PRO A 69 9.56 -6.42 -11.30
CA PRO A 69 10.24 -5.97 -10.09
C PRO A 69 9.52 -6.43 -8.82
N MET A 70 8.19 -6.42 -8.84
CA MET A 70 7.39 -6.84 -7.69
C MET A 70 7.59 -8.32 -7.38
N LEU A 71 7.62 -9.19 -8.41
CA LEU A 71 7.89 -10.62 -8.25
C LEU A 71 9.31 -10.90 -7.73
N LEU A 72 10.30 -10.21 -8.29
CA LEU A 72 11.70 -10.39 -7.89
C LEU A 72 11.97 -9.91 -6.46
N VAL A 73 11.33 -8.83 -6.04
CA VAL A 73 11.51 -8.25 -4.71
C VAL A 73 10.65 -8.94 -3.66
N SER A 74 9.45 -9.45 -4.00
CA SER A 74 8.54 -10.06 -3.02
C SER A 74 9.11 -11.31 -2.36
N LEU A 75 9.84 -12.14 -3.12
CA LEU A 75 10.46 -13.36 -2.58
C LEU A 75 11.47 -13.07 -1.45
N PRO A 76 12.53 -12.28 -1.67
CA PRO A 76 13.49 -11.97 -0.62
C PRO A 76 12.89 -11.08 0.46
N ALA A 77 11.98 -10.15 0.11
CA ALA A 77 11.37 -9.25 1.07
C ALA A 77 10.60 -10.01 2.17
N GLY A 78 9.88 -11.09 1.82
CA GLY A 78 9.16 -11.90 2.80
C GLY A 78 10.07 -12.44 3.90
N VAL A 79 11.21 -13.03 3.51
CA VAL A 79 12.19 -13.59 4.45
C VAL A 79 12.80 -12.52 5.37
N VAL A 80 13.02 -11.32 4.85
CA VAL A 80 13.60 -10.20 5.61
C VAL A 80 12.57 -9.61 6.59
N ILE A 81 11.31 -9.46 6.18
CA ILE A 81 10.27 -8.82 7.00
C ILE A 81 9.93 -9.64 8.25
N ASP A 82 10.08 -10.97 8.18
CA ASP A 82 9.82 -11.83 9.34
C ASP A 82 10.90 -11.71 10.43
N GLN A 83 12.06 -11.14 10.12
CA GLN A 83 13.21 -11.06 11.04
C GLN A 83 13.48 -9.65 11.56
N VAL A 84 12.85 -8.62 10.98
CA VAL A 84 13.10 -7.20 11.29
C VAL A 84 11.90 -6.58 12.01
N ASP A 85 12.15 -5.58 12.85
CA ASP A 85 11.08 -4.82 13.50
C ASP A 85 10.10 -4.23 12.46
N ARG A 86 8.83 -4.65 12.56
CA ARG A 86 7.73 -4.21 11.68
C ARG A 86 7.63 -2.69 11.56
N ARG A 87 7.89 -1.94 12.64
CA ARG A 87 7.80 -0.48 12.58
C ARG A 87 8.89 0.12 11.70
N LEU A 88 10.10 -0.41 11.78
CA LEU A 88 11.24 0.03 10.97
C LEU A 88 11.04 -0.35 9.50
N VAL A 89 10.56 -1.57 9.23
CA VAL A 89 10.19 -2.00 7.87
C VAL A 89 9.16 -1.07 7.25
N LEU A 90 8.08 -0.72 7.97
CA LEU A 90 7.04 0.17 7.47
C LEU A 90 7.57 1.58 7.16
N LEU A 91 8.45 2.12 8.00
CA LEU A 91 9.06 3.42 7.77
C LEU A 91 9.98 3.40 6.54
N LEU A 92 10.85 2.39 6.41
CA LEU A 92 11.73 2.24 5.26
C LEU A 92 10.92 2.08 3.96
N ALA A 93 9.84 1.29 3.99
CA ALA A 93 8.96 1.13 2.84
C ALA A 93 8.35 2.47 2.42
N GLN A 94 7.83 3.27 3.35
CA GLN A 94 7.24 4.57 3.00
C GLN A 94 8.26 5.58 2.51
N VAL A 95 9.48 5.58 3.06
CA VAL A 95 10.58 6.43 2.56
C VAL A 95 10.98 5.99 1.15
N SER A 96 11.11 4.68 0.90
CA SER A 96 11.46 4.18 -0.43
C SER A 96 10.43 4.54 -1.49
N VAL A 97 9.13 4.42 -1.19
CA VAL A 97 8.06 4.85 -2.10
C VAL A 97 8.17 6.35 -2.39
N THR A 98 8.36 7.16 -1.36
CA THR A 98 8.51 8.62 -1.52
C THR A 98 9.72 8.96 -2.40
N LEU A 99 10.86 8.32 -2.18
CA LEU A 99 12.09 8.56 -2.93
C LEU A 99 11.97 8.15 -4.41
N VAL A 100 11.25 7.06 -4.71
CA VAL A 100 11.06 6.58 -6.09
C VAL A 100 10.10 7.47 -6.87
N VAL A 101 9.16 8.13 -6.17
CA VAL A 101 8.14 8.98 -6.79
C VAL A 101 8.57 10.44 -6.90
N ALA A 102 9.48 10.92 -6.04
CA ALA A 102 10.06 12.27 -6.06
C ALA A 102 11.10 12.45 -7.17
#